data_AF-A0A6L3EXI8-F1
#
_entry.id   AF-A0A6L3EXI8-F1
#
_cell.length_a   1.000
_cell.length_b   1.000
_cell.length_c   1.000
_cell.angle_alpha   90.00
_cell.angle_beta   90.00
_cell.angle_gamma   90.00
#
_symmetry.space_group_name_H-M   'P 1'
#
loop_
_entity.id
_entity.type
_entity.pdbx_description
1 polymer ?
#
loop_
_entity_poly.entity_id
_entity_poly.type
_entity_poly.pdbx_seq_one_letter_code
_entity_poly.pdbx_strand_id
1 'polypeptide(L)'
;QAFFNCLTRKEAYIKAIGDGLTCPLDAFDVTLTPGRPAQLLRIRGSIAEAAKWKLQSLHPMKGYVGAVISSGKEWQLKQWRWPDSLKDV
;
A
#
# COMPACT_ATOMS: atom_id res chain seq x y z
N GLN A 1 -3.76 4.66 14.30
CA GLN A 1 -3.93 3.97 12.98
C GLN A 1 -3.64 4.89 11.78
N ALA A 2 -4.14 6.13 11.73
CA ALA A 2 -3.97 7.02 10.57
C ALA A 2 -2.51 7.23 10.13
N PHE A 3 -1.60 7.41 11.09
CA PHE A 3 -0.15 7.49 10.83
C PHE A 3 0.38 6.24 10.10
N PHE A 4 0.10 5.04 10.61
CA PHE A 4 0.54 3.79 9.99
C PHE A 4 -0.10 3.53 8.62
N ASN A 5 -1.36 3.94 8.43
CA ASN A 5 -1.97 3.91 7.10
C ASN A 5 -1.20 4.79 6.12
N CYS A 6 -0.88 6.04 6.50
CA CYS A 6 -0.10 6.94 5.67
C CYS A 6 1.28 6.33 5.35
N LEU A 7 2.01 5.90 6.40
CA LEU A 7 3.34 5.33 6.26
C LEU A 7 3.36 4.13 5.31
N THR A 8 2.58 3.09 5.60
CA THR A 8 2.59 1.84 4.82
C THR A 8 2.14 2.03 3.38
N ARG A 9 1.18 2.92 3.12
CA ARG A 9 0.73 3.26 1.77
C ARG A 9 1.79 4.02 0.99
N LYS A 10 2.49 4.97 1.64
CA LYS A 10 3.59 5.69 1.00
C LYS A 10 4.78 4.79 0.70
N GLU A 11 5.17 3.95 1.66
CA GLU A 11 6.23 2.96 1.46
C GLU A 11 5.90 1.95 0.36
N ALA A 12 4.66 1.49 0.26
CA ALA A 12 4.26 0.57 -0.80
C ALA A 12 4.51 1.18 -2.19
N TYR A 13 4.15 2.46 -2.37
CA TYR A 13 4.40 3.16 -3.63
C TYR A 13 5.90 3.34 -3.92
N ILE A 14 6.68 3.77 -2.93
CA ILE A 14 8.14 3.90 -3.05
C ILE A 14 8.79 2.56 -3.43
N LYS A 15 8.37 1.46 -2.78
CA LYS A 15 8.85 0.11 -3.07
C LYS A 15 8.48 -0.34 -4.48
N ALA A 16 7.31 0.06 -4.97
CA ALA A 16 6.86 -0.30 -6.31
C ALA A 16 7.59 0.44 -7.44
N ILE A 17 8.00 1.71 -7.23
CA ILE A 17 8.75 2.48 -8.23
C ILE A 17 10.27 2.25 -8.17
N GLY A 18 10.80 1.76 -7.03
CA GLY A 18 12.21 1.39 -6.89
C GLY A 18 13.17 2.52 -6.47
N ASP A 19 12.68 3.76 -6.33
CA ASP A 19 13.51 4.95 -6.02
C ASP A 19 14.04 5.00 -4.58
N GLY A 20 13.55 4.13 -3.69
CA GLY A 20 13.97 4.07 -2.29
C GLY A 20 13.80 5.42 -1.57
N LEU A 21 14.76 5.78 -0.73
CA LEU A 21 14.71 7.00 0.10
C LEU A 21 14.89 8.30 -0.68
N THR A 22 15.18 8.23 -1.98
CA THR A 22 15.36 9.43 -2.81
C THR A 22 14.04 10.03 -3.29
N CYS A 23 12.93 9.30 -3.14
CA CYS A 23 11.59 9.76 -3.51
C CYS A 23 11.06 10.78 -2.48
N PRO A 24 10.78 12.04 -2.86
CA PRO A 24 10.22 13.04 -1.95
C PRO A 24 8.82 12.65 -1.48
N LEU A 25 8.60 12.61 -0.17
CA LEU A 25 7.31 12.18 0.40
C LEU A 25 6.15 13.16 0.13
N ASP A 26 6.43 14.39 -0.25
CA ASP A 26 5.44 15.41 -0.64
C ASP A 26 5.10 15.38 -2.14
N ALA A 27 5.86 14.62 -2.94
CA ALA A 27 5.60 14.43 -4.36
C ALA A 27 4.36 13.57 -4.63
N PHE A 28 3.75 12.94 -3.63
CA PHE A 28 2.54 12.14 -3.81
C PHE A 28 1.69 12.05 -2.55
N ASP A 29 0.38 11.92 -2.75
CA ASP A 29 -0.61 11.91 -1.68
C ASP A 29 -1.32 10.56 -1.60
N VAL A 30 -1.56 10.08 -0.37
CA VAL A 30 -2.33 8.87 -0.10
C VAL A 30 -3.46 9.18 0.87
N THR A 31 -4.55 8.41 0.80
CA THR A 31 -5.54 8.44 1.87
C THR A 31 -4.92 7.94 3.18
N LEU A 32 -5.33 8.49 4.33
CA LEU A 32 -4.84 8.07 5.65
C LEU A 32 -5.95 7.81 6.67
N THR A 33 -7.15 8.32 6.44
CA THR A 33 -8.30 8.19 7.35
C THR A 33 -8.66 6.72 7.59
N PRO A 34 -8.73 6.26 8.85
CA PRO A 34 -9.19 4.91 9.17
C PRO A 34 -10.57 4.63 8.59
N GLY A 35 -10.81 3.40 8.12
CA GLY A 35 -12.08 3.00 7.49
C GLY A 35 -12.30 3.52 6.07
N ARG A 36 -11.48 4.45 5.56
CA ARG A 36 -11.54 4.87 4.15
C ARG A 36 -10.69 3.94 3.26
N PRO A 37 -11.12 3.70 2.00
CA PRO A 37 -10.34 2.93 1.04
C PRO A 37 -8.90 3.47 0.89
N ALA A 38 -7.95 2.56 0.72
CA ALA A 38 -6.57 2.91 0.41
C ALA A 38 -6.51 3.42 -1.04
N GLN A 39 -5.99 4.63 -1.26
CA GLN A 39 -5.85 5.22 -2.59
C GLN A 39 -4.58 6.05 -2.68
N LEU A 40 -3.94 6.02 -3.84
CA LEU A 40 -2.97 7.01 -4.28
C LEU A 40 -3.77 8.11 -4.98
N LEU A 41 -3.69 9.33 -4.48
CA LEU A 41 -4.57 10.45 -4.87
C LEU A 41 -3.91 11.33 -5.93
N ARG A 42 -2.60 11.53 -5.84
CA ARG A 42 -1.84 12.46 -6.66
C ARG A 42 -0.38 12.02 -6.74
N ILE A 43 0.23 12.16 -7.92
CA ILE A 43 1.68 12.06 -8.12
C ILE A 43 2.13 13.34 -8.84
N ARG A 44 3.02 14.12 -8.23
CA ARG A 44 3.60 15.38 -8.73
C ARG A 44 2.56 16.33 -9.32
N GLY A 45 1.41 16.46 -8.68
CA GLY A 45 0.30 17.28 -9.18
C GLY A 45 -0.73 16.55 -10.05
N SER A 46 -0.41 15.37 -10.58
CA SER A 46 -1.26 14.63 -11.49
C SER A 46 -2.11 13.57 -10.79
N ILE A 47 -3.43 13.73 -10.89
CA ILE A 47 -4.41 12.69 -10.50
C ILE A 47 -4.43 11.57 -11.54
N ALA A 48 -4.20 11.88 -12.82
CA ALA A 48 -4.20 10.90 -13.90
C ALA A 48 -3.07 9.88 -13.75
N GLU A 49 -1.88 10.32 -13.34
CA GLU A 49 -0.77 9.41 -13.04
C GLU A 49 -1.10 8.52 -11.83
N ALA A 50 -1.66 9.10 -10.77
CA ALA A 50 -2.08 8.33 -9.59
C ALA A 50 -3.15 7.30 -9.94
N ALA A 51 -4.08 7.63 -10.84
CA ALA A 51 -5.16 6.78 -11.28
C ALA A 51 -4.70 5.52 -12.04
N LYS A 52 -3.44 5.45 -12.50
CA LYS A 52 -2.86 4.24 -13.10
C LYS A 52 -2.55 3.15 -12.07
N TRP A 53 -2.53 3.50 -10.79
CA TRP A 53 -2.18 2.59 -9.71
C TRP A 53 -3.43 2.12 -8.96
N LYS A 54 -3.41 0.86 -8.53
CA LYS A 54 -4.37 0.34 -7.56
C LYS A 54 -3.63 0.06 -6.26
N LEU A 55 -4.17 0.60 -5.18
CA LEU A 55 -3.65 0.47 -3.82
C LEU A 55 -4.72 -0.23 -2.97
N GLN A 56 -4.34 -1.25 -2.20
CA GLN A 56 -5.23 -1.93 -1.27
C GLN A 56 -4.58 -2.03 0.12
N SER A 57 -5.38 -1.86 1.16
CA SER A 57 -4.93 -2.10 2.54
C SER A 57 -4.78 -3.60 2.79
N LEU A 58 -3.69 -3.97 3.46
CA LEU A 58 -3.39 -5.32 3.91
C LEU A 58 -3.43 -5.34 5.45
N HIS A 59 -4.16 -6.28 6.05
CA HIS A 59 -4.19 -6.46 7.51
C HIS A 59 -3.72 -7.88 7.82
N PRO A 60 -2.40 -8.10 7.94
CA PRO A 60 -1.85 -9.45 8.07
C PRO A 60 -2.21 -10.10 9.42
N MET A 61 -2.35 -9.29 10.47
CA MET A 61 -2.73 -9.74 11.81
C MET A 61 -3.30 -8.57 12.62
N LYS A 62 -3.94 -8.86 13.75
CA LYS A 62 -4.48 -7.84 14.67
C LYS A 62 -3.35 -6.90 15.14
N GLY A 63 -3.58 -5.59 15.04
CA GLY A 63 -2.62 -4.56 15.47
C GLY A 63 -1.61 -4.15 14.40
N TYR A 64 -1.55 -4.85 13.26
CA TYR A 64 -0.62 -4.55 12.16
C TYR A 64 -1.38 -4.11 10.91
N VAL A 65 -0.80 -3.16 10.19
CA VAL A 65 -1.31 -2.70 8.90
C VAL A 65 -0.19 -2.76 7.87
N GLY A 66 -0.58 -2.96 6.63
CA GLY A 66 0.28 -2.89 5.45
C GLY A 66 -0.52 -2.37 4.26
N ALA A 67 0.15 -2.26 3.12
CA ALA A 67 -0.50 -1.92 1.86
C ALA A 67 0.18 -2.63 0.69
N VAL A 68 -0.62 -2.96 -0.32
CA VAL A 68 -0.16 -3.55 -1.58
C VAL A 68 -0.55 -2.59 -2.70
N ILE A 69 0.41 -2.28 -3.57
CA ILE A 69 0.20 -1.40 -4.71
C ILE A 69 0.83 -2.00 -5.96
N SER A 70 0.18 -1.82 -7.11
CA SER A 70 0.73 -2.17 -8.41
C SER A 70 0.14 -1.25 -9.50
N SER A 71 0.86 -1.11 -10.60
CA SER A 71 0.35 -0.47 -11.81
C SER A 71 -0.75 -1.34 -12.44
N GLY A 72 -1.80 -0.71 -12.93
CA GLY A 72 -2.99 -1.40 -13.44
C GLY A 72 -4.01 -1.71 -12.34
N LYS A 73 -5.27 -1.92 -12.75
CA LYS A 73 -6.41 -2.11 -11.84
C LYS A 73 -6.98 -3.52 -11.82
N GLU A 74 -6.63 -4.32 -12.82
CA GLU A 74 -7.17 -5.65 -13.08
C GLU A 74 -6.47 -6.75 -12.27
N TRP A 75 -6.40 -6.57 -10.96
CA TRP A 75 -5.89 -7.59 -10.04
C TRP A 75 -6.74 -7.64 -8.76
N GLN A 76 -6.70 -8.76 -8.05
CA GLN A 76 -7.37 -8.93 -6.77
C GLN A 76 -6.39 -9.42 -5.72
N LEU A 77 -6.35 -8.76 -4.56
CA LEU A 77 -5.56 -9.24 -3.44
C LEU A 77 -6.17 -10.55 -2.91
N LYS A 78 -5.40 -11.63 -2.95
CA LYS A 78 -5.69 -12.86 -2.22
C LYS A 78 -4.69 -13.01 -1.09
N GLN A 79 -5.19 -13.44 0.06
CA GLN A 79 -4.39 -13.67 1.25
C GLN A 79 -4.55 -15.13 1.66
N TRP A 80 -3.43 -15.76 2.01
CA TRP A 80 -3.40 -17.12 2.55
C TRP A 80 -2.75 -17.06 3.91
N ARG A 81 -3.31 -17.81 4.86
CA ARG A 81 -2.68 -18.05 6.14
C ARG A 81 -1.93 -19.37 6.03
N TRP A 82 -0.61 -19.30 6.18
CA TRP A 82 0.19 -20.51 6.24
C TRP A 82 -0.16 -21.28 7.53
N PRO A 83 -0.34 -22.61 7.49
CA PRO A 83 -0.59 -23.39 8.69
C PRO A 83 0.63 -23.36 9.62
N ASP A 84 0.39 -23.28 10.92
CA ASP A 84 1.44 -23.18 11.95
C ASP A 84 2.26 -24.48 12.11
N SER A 85 1.90 -25.57 11.41
CA SER A 85 2.52 -26.90 11.52
C SER A 85 3.48 -27.19 10.36
N LEU A 86 4.74 -26.76 10.51
CA LEU A 86 5.93 -27.39 9.89
C LEU A 86 6.88 -27.92 10.98
N LYS A 87 6.32 -28.41 12.11
CA LYS A 87 7.11 -28.89 13.24
C LYS A 87 7.34 -30.41 13.28
N ASP A 88 6.79 -31.17 12.33
CA ASP A 88 6.93 -32.62 12.30
C ASP A 88 7.59 -33.08 10.98
N VAL A 89 8.91 -32.91 10.88
CA VAL A 89 9.80 -33.71 10.00
C VAL A 89 11.08 -34.01 10.76
#